data_AF-A0A1Y1K4Y0-F1
#
_entry.id   AF-A0A1Y1K4Y0-F1
#
_cell.length_a   1.000
_cell.length_b   1.000
_cell.length_c   1.000
_cell.angle_alpha   90.00
_cell.angle_beta   90.00
_cell.angle_gamma   90.00
#
_symmetry.space_group_name_H-M   'P 1'
#
loop_
_entity.id
_entity.type
_entity.pdbx_description
1 polymer ?
#
loop_
_entity_poly.entity_id
_entity_poly.type
_entity_poly.pdbx_seq_one_letter_code
_entity_poly.pdbx_strand_id
1 'polypeptide(L)'
;AYLSIPHIIKICKKRKVDAVHPGYGFLSERDDFAQAVVDAGMRFIGPSPQIVKQMGDKVAARQAAISAGVPVVPGTDGPITTKEEARSFCEKHGLPVIFKAAYGG
;
A
#
# COMPACT_ATOMS: atom_id res chain seq x y z
N ALA A 1 -0.12 8.52 -19.20
CA ALA A 1 0.92 7.68 -19.82
C ALA A 1 1.43 6.62 -18.85
N TYR A 2 2.20 6.98 -17.82
CA TYR A 2 2.83 6.04 -16.88
C TYR A 2 1.91 5.37 -15.85
N LEU A 3 0.64 5.78 -15.76
CA LEU A 3 -0.37 5.16 -14.88
C LEU A 3 -1.30 4.19 -15.63
N SER A 4 -1.12 4.01 -16.94
CA SER A 4 -2.00 3.16 -17.74
C SER A 4 -1.54 1.71 -17.73
N ILE A 5 -2.05 0.94 -16.76
CA ILE A 5 -1.77 -0.50 -16.63
C ILE A 5 -2.05 -1.26 -17.94
N PRO A 6 -3.23 -1.13 -18.60
CA PRO A 6 -3.52 -1.91 -19.81
C PRO A 6 -2.55 -1.62 -20.97
N HIS A 7 -2.15 -0.36 -21.14
CA HIS A 7 -1.23 0.02 -22.21
C HIS A 7 0.20 -0.47 -21.93
N ILE A 8 0.67 -0.39 -20.69
CA ILE A 8 1.98 -0.89 -20.29
C ILE A 8 2.05 -2.41 -20.55
N ILE A 9 1.06 -3.16 -20.06
CA ILE A 9 1.02 -4.62 -20.24
C ILE A 9 0.94 -5.02 -21.72
N LYS A 10 0.15 -4.29 -22.53
CA LYS A 10 0.09 -4.50 -23.98
C LYS A 10 1.45 -4.34 -24.66
N ILE A 11 2.22 -3.30 -24.29
CA ILE A 11 3.55 -3.07 -24.85
C ILE A 11 4.51 -4.19 -24.43
N CYS A 12 4.51 -4.57 -23.14
CA CYS A 12 5.37 -5.63 -22.62
C CYS A 12 5.12 -6.97 -23.33
N LYS A 13 3.84 -7.37 -23.52
CA LYS A 13 3.48 -8.57 -24.29
C LYS A 13 3.95 -8.50 -25.74
N LYS A 14 3.73 -7.37 -26.43
CA LYS A 14 4.17 -7.16 -27.83
C LYS A 14 5.68 -7.29 -27.98
N ARG A 15 6.44 -6.89 -26.96
CA ARG A 15 7.91 -6.88 -26.95
C ARG A 15 8.53 -8.12 -26.31
N LYS A 16 7.73 -9.08 -25.85
CA LYS A 16 8.18 -10.30 -25.17
C LYS A 16 9.09 -10.00 -23.98
N VAL A 17 8.68 -9.03 -23.15
CA VAL A 17 9.40 -8.65 -21.93
C VAL A 17 9.30 -9.78 -20.90
N ASP A 18 10.41 -10.10 -20.22
CA ASP A 18 10.43 -11.11 -19.16
C ASP A 18 9.99 -10.59 -17.80
N ALA A 19 10.27 -9.33 -17.50
CA ALA A 19 10.05 -8.73 -16.20
C ALA A 19 9.80 -7.21 -16.28
N VAL A 20 9.03 -6.68 -15.32
CA VAL A 20 8.72 -5.26 -15.19
C VAL A 20 9.19 -4.75 -13.83
N HIS A 21 10.09 -3.77 -13.84
CA HIS A 21 10.47 -3.03 -12.64
C HIS A 21 9.69 -1.70 -12.60
N PRO A 22 8.91 -1.43 -11.55
CA PRO A 22 8.08 -0.23 -11.50
C PRO A 22 8.82 1.05 -11.07
N GLY A 23 10.10 0.98 -10.71
CA GLY A 23 10.80 2.06 -10.02
C GLY A 23 10.14 2.39 -8.67
N TYR A 24 9.91 3.68 -8.43
CA TYR A 24 9.23 4.24 -7.27
C TYR A 24 8.15 5.24 -7.71
N GLY A 25 7.13 5.46 -6.86
CA GLY A 25 5.95 6.21 -7.24
C GLY A 25 5.17 5.55 -8.38
N PHE A 26 4.27 6.28 -9.02
CA PHE A 26 3.41 5.78 -10.10
C PHE A 26 2.67 4.49 -9.76
N LEU A 27 3.18 3.35 -10.20
CA LEU A 27 2.56 2.02 -10.05
C LEU A 27 3.38 1.09 -9.13
N SER A 28 4.45 1.59 -8.49
CA SER A 28 5.33 0.75 -7.64
C SER A 28 4.65 0.12 -6.44
N GLU A 29 3.59 0.76 -5.94
CA GLU A 29 2.82 0.32 -4.77
C GLU A 29 1.39 -0.07 -5.14
N ARG A 30 1.13 -0.30 -6.44
CA ARG A 30 -0.19 -0.66 -6.96
C ARG A 30 -0.29 -2.18 -7.10
N ASP A 31 -1.09 -2.80 -6.22
CA ASP A 31 -1.31 -4.24 -6.19
C ASP A 31 -1.96 -4.76 -7.49
N ASP A 32 -2.89 -3.98 -8.05
CA ASP A 32 -3.52 -4.28 -9.34
C ASP A 32 -2.54 -4.26 -10.52
N PHE A 33 -1.50 -3.42 -10.47
CA PHE A 33 -0.44 -3.45 -11.46
C PHE A 33 0.47 -4.67 -11.31
N ALA A 34 0.90 -4.96 -10.08
CA ALA A 34 1.70 -6.15 -9.79
C ALA A 34 0.97 -7.43 -10.25
N GLN A 35 -0.32 -7.54 -9.95
CA GLN A 35 -1.16 -8.65 -10.39
C GLN A 35 -1.24 -8.73 -11.91
N ALA A 36 -1.48 -7.60 -12.60
CA ALA A 36 -1.57 -7.58 -14.05
C ALA A 36 -0.27 -8.03 -14.75
N VAL A 37 0.90 -7.73 -14.17
CA VAL A 37 2.20 -8.21 -14.67
C VAL A 37 2.31 -9.73 -14.54
N VAL A 38 1.94 -10.29 -13.38
CA VAL A 38 1.95 -11.74 -13.13
C VAL A 38 0.96 -12.47 -14.03
N ASP A 39 -0.28 -11.98 -14.15
CA ASP A 39 -1.32 -12.55 -15.01
C ASP A 39 -0.93 -12.53 -16.49
N ALA A 40 -0.08 -11.58 -16.88
CA ALA A 40 0.46 -11.48 -18.21
C ALA A 40 1.65 -12.42 -18.47
N GLY A 41 2.05 -13.25 -17.49
CA GLY A 41 3.13 -14.23 -17.60
C GLY A 41 4.52 -13.64 -17.42
N MET A 42 4.63 -12.44 -16.85
CA MET A 42 5.90 -11.73 -16.64
C MET A 42 6.23 -11.65 -15.15
N ARG A 43 7.51 -11.47 -14.82
CA ARG A 43 7.92 -11.23 -13.43
C ARG A 43 7.70 -9.78 -13.03
N PHE A 44 7.00 -9.54 -11.94
CA PHE A 44 7.02 -8.25 -11.27
C PHE A 44 8.29 -8.15 -10.41
N ILE A 45 9.12 -7.13 -10.62
CA ILE A 45 10.32 -6.91 -9.81
C ILE A 45 9.91 -6.12 -8.57
N GLY A 46 9.53 -6.86 -7.54
CA GLY A 46 9.03 -6.35 -6.26
C GLY A 46 8.39 -7.47 -5.42
N PRO A 47 7.70 -7.14 -4.32
CA PRO A 47 6.92 -8.11 -3.54
C PRO A 47 5.75 -8.70 -4.35
N SER A 48 5.15 -9.79 -3.83
CA SER A 48 3.96 -10.36 -4.46
C SER A 48 2.78 -9.37 -4.43
N PRO A 49 1.80 -9.48 -5.36
CA PRO A 49 0.63 -8.60 -5.37
C PRO A 49 -0.12 -8.56 -4.03
N GLN A 50 -0.21 -9.71 -3.34
CA GLN A 50 -0.82 -9.82 -2.01
C GLN A 50 -0.05 -9.02 -0.96
N ILE A 51 1.29 -9.06 -0.98
CA ILE A 51 2.13 -8.28 -0.06
C ILE A 51 2.01 -6.79 -0.38
N VAL A 52 2.03 -6.40 -1.66
CA VAL A 52 1.83 -4.99 -2.07
C VAL A 52 0.51 -4.46 -1.53
N LYS A 53 -0.58 -5.24 -1.67
CA LYS A 53 -1.90 -4.88 -1.13
C LYS A 53 -1.90 -4.74 0.39
N GLN A 54 -1.33 -5.71 1.10
CA GLN A 54 -1.29 -5.71 2.56
C GLN A 54 -0.50 -4.53 3.12
N MET A 55 0.63 -4.18 2.49
CA MET A 55 1.51 -3.13 2.97
C MET A 55 1.08 -1.73 2.49
N GLY A 56 0.26 -1.63 1.44
CA GLY A 56 -0.32 -0.37 0.97
C GLY A 56 -1.40 0.21 1.88
N ASP A 57 -2.00 -0.60 2.77
CA ASP A 57 -2.90 -0.14 3.82
C ASP A 57 -2.14 0.00 5.14
N LYS A 58 -2.00 1.24 5.64
CA LYS A 58 -1.30 1.53 6.89
C LYS A 58 -1.90 0.84 8.11
N VAL A 59 -3.21 0.61 8.14
CA VAL A 59 -3.88 -0.08 9.25
C VAL A 59 -3.50 -1.56 9.23
N ALA A 60 -3.59 -2.20 8.05
CA ALA A 60 -3.19 -3.59 7.87
C ALA A 60 -1.68 -3.80 8.13
N ALA A 61 -0.84 -2.89 7.63
CA ALA A 61 0.60 -2.90 7.87
C ALA A 61 0.95 -2.75 9.36
N ARG A 62 0.26 -1.84 10.08
CA ARG A 62 0.41 -1.69 11.53
C ARG A 62 0.05 -2.98 12.26
N GLN A 63 -1.07 -3.61 11.90
CA GLN A 63 -1.49 -4.84 12.53
C GLN A 63 -0.53 -6.00 12.25
N ALA A 64 0.03 -6.07 11.04
CA ALA A 64 1.09 -7.01 10.69
C ALA A 64 2.34 -6.81 11.55
N ALA A 65 2.76 -5.55 11.77
CA ALA A 65 3.90 -5.24 12.63
C ALA A 65 3.65 -5.67 14.09
N ILE A 66 2.47 -5.35 14.65
CA ILE A 66 2.07 -5.78 16.00
C ILE A 66 2.11 -7.30 16.11
N SER A 67 1.54 -8.01 15.13
CA SER A 67 1.48 -9.48 15.11
C SER A 67 2.86 -10.12 15.01
N ALA A 68 3.82 -9.43 14.39
CA ALA A 68 5.22 -9.83 14.30
C ALA A 68 6.06 -9.41 15.53
N GLY A 69 5.46 -8.82 16.56
CA GLY A 69 6.17 -8.36 17.76
C GLY A 69 7.00 -7.08 17.56
N VAL A 70 6.76 -6.35 16.48
CA VAL A 70 7.45 -5.08 16.20
C VAL A 70 6.79 -3.96 17.03
N PRO A 71 7.55 -3.16 17.80
CA PRO A 71 7.01 -2.01 18.50
C PRO A 71 6.40 -0.99 17.52
N VAL A 72 5.16 -0.57 17.78
CA VAL A 72 4.46 0.43 16.97
C VAL A 72 4.14 1.68 17.78
N VAL A 73 4.03 2.82 17.09
CA VAL A 73 3.56 4.06 17.71
C VAL A 73 2.11 3.87 18.18
N PRO A 74 1.74 4.32 19.40
CA PRO A 74 0.35 4.34 19.85
C PRO A 74 -0.54 5.12 18.90
N GLY A 75 -1.69 4.55 18.57
CA GLY A 75 -2.61 5.05 17.56
C GLY A 75 -3.92 4.29 17.65
N THR A 76 -4.96 4.76 16.97
CA THR A 76 -6.26 4.08 16.93
C THR A 76 -6.17 2.71 16.28
N ASP A 77 -6.94 1.75 16.78
CA ASP A 77 -6.94 0.36 16.31
C ASP A 77 -7.48 0.19 14.87
N GLY A 78 -8.01 1.26 14.29
CA GLY A 78 -8.51 1.32 12.93
C GLY A 78 -8.66 2.75 12.42
N PRO A 79 -9.27 2.92 11.23
CA PRO A 79 -9.57 4.23 10.69
C PRO A 79 -10.59 4.95 11.57
N ILE A 80 -10.35 6.24 11.80
CA ILE A 80 -11.29 7.13 12.47
C ILE A 80 -12.27 7.66 11.41
N THR A 81 -13.56 7.59 11.70
CA THR A 81 -14.62 8.03 10.77
C THR A 81 -15.40 9.24 11.26
N THR A 82 -15.26 9.58 12.55
CA THR A 82 -15.99 10.69 13.19
C THR A 82 -15.04 11.64 13.94
N LYS A 83 -15.50 12.87 14.19
CA LYS A 83 -14.71 13.86 14.94
C LYS A 83 -14.64 13.51 16.43
N GLU A 84 -15.67 12.82 16.92
CA GLU A 84 -15.85 12.41 18.30
C GLU A 84 -14.85 11.31 18.68
N GLU A 85 -14.63 10.33 17.79
CA GLU A 85 -13.58 9.33 17.91
C GLU A 85 -12.18 9.97 17.99
N ALA A 86 -11.91 10.93 17.11
CA ALA A 86 -10.65 11.69 17.13
C ALA A 86 -10.45 12.44 18.45
N ARG A 87 -11.51 13.09 18.95
CA ARG A 87 -11.47 13.83 20.22
C ARG A 87 -11.21 12.91 21.41
N SER A 88 -11.92 11.78 21.49
CA SER A 88 -11.73 10.78 22.55
C SER A 88 -10.29 10.25 22.58
N PHE A 89 -9.69 10.02 21.41
CA PHE A 89 -8.27 9.64 21.32
C PHE A 89 -7.33 10.72 21.90
N CYS A 90 -7.53 11.99 21.54
CA CYS A 90 -6.73 13.10 22.07
C CYS A 90 -6.88 13.26 23.59
N GLU A 91 -8.10 13.15 24.11
CA GLU A 91 -8.37 13.27 25.55
C GLU A 91 -7.72 12.11 26.34
N LYS A 92 -7.71 10.90 25.78
CA LYS A 92 -7.09 9.72 26.39
C LYS A 92 -5.55 9.76 26.36
N HIS A 93 -4.96 10.25 25.27
CA HIS A 93 -3.52 10.12 25.01
C HIS A 93 -2.73 11.44 25.15
N GLY A 94 -3.40 12.57 25.28
CA GLY A 94 -2.78 13.89 25.33
C GLY A 94 -2.31 14.40 23.97
N LEU A 95 -2.04 15.71 23.91
CA LEU A 95 -1.48 16.38 22.74
C LEU A 95 0.06 16.49 22.87
N PRO A 96 0.82 16.55 21.76
CA PRO A 96 0.37 16.59 20.36
C PRO A 96 0.03 15.22 19.77
N VAL A 97 -0.92 15.21 18.81
CA VAL A 97 -1.25 14.04 17.97
C VAL A 97 -1.08 14.39 16.48
N ILE A 98 -0.84 13.38 15.64
CA ILE A 98 -0.72 13.53 14.18
C ILE A 98 -1.83 12.75 13.48
N PHE A 99 -2.60 13.43 12.63
CA PHE A 99 -3.54 12.79 11.72
C PHE A 99 -2.84 12.38 10.42
N LYS A 100 -3.04 11.13 9.99
CA LYS A 100 -2.51 10.62 8.72
C LYS A 100 -3.60 9.91 7.94
N ALA A 101 -3.68 10.19 6.63
CA ALA A 101 -4.52 9.42 5.73
C ALA A 101 -4.00 7.98 5.63
N ALA A 102 -4.93 7.01 5.61
CA ALA A 102 -4.62 5.58 5.49
C ALA A 102 -3.87 5.27 4.19
N TYR A 103 -4.24 5.94 3.09
CA TYR A 103 -3.65 5.78 1.74
C TYR A 103 -2.79 6.97 1.28
N GLY A 104 -2.28 7.78 2.22
CA GLY A 104 -1.40 8.92 1.88
C GLY A 104 0.06 8.52 1.75
N GLY A 105 0.78 9.07 0.77
CA GLY A 105 2.25 9.02 0.66
C GLY A 105 2.90 10.17 1.42
#